data_AF-A0A415C7W5-F1
#
_entry.id   AF-A0A415C7W5-F1
#
_cell.length_a   1.000
_cell.length_b   1.000
_cell.length_c   1.000
_cell.angle_alpha   90.00
_cell.angle_beta   90.00
_cell.angle_gamma   90.00
#
_symmetry.space_group_name_H-M   'P 1'
#
loop_
_entity.id
_entity.type
_entity.pdbx_description
1 polymer ?
#
loop_
_entity_poly.entity_id
_entity_poly.type
_entity_poly.pdbx_seq_one_letter_code
_entity_poly.pdbx_strand_id
1 'polypeptide(L)'
;MTIDKKVDCIKLAKEVVRQTRNDVLISKTQMTDIAARCNRNRTTVSRALDAEDMTLSMWFASVSESQVDPLELIAEKIREQPALADA
;
A
#
# COMPACT_ATOMS: atom_id res chain seq x y z
N MET A 1 13.12 2.11 -32.28
CA MET A 1 12.06 1.15 -31.92
C MET A 1 11.66 1.45 -30.48
N THR A 2 10.71 2.35 -30.29
CA THR A 2 10.20 2.73 -28.97
C THR A 2 9.31 1.58 -28.52
N ILE A 3 9.81 0.75 -27.62
CA ILE A 3 9.00 -0.30 -27.00
C ILE A 3 8.01 0.45 -26.11
N ASP A 4 6.74 0.45 -26.49
CA ASP A 4 5.61 0.80 -25.62
C ASP A 4 5.64 -0.14 -24.41
N LYS A 5 6.46 0.19 -23.40
CA LYS A 5 6.44 -0.46 -22.11
C LYS A 5 5.20 0.05 -21.39
N LYS A 6 4.04 -0.52 -21.73
CA LYS A 6 2.83 -0.34 -20.93
C LYS A 6 3.15 -0.72 -19.49
N VAL A 7 2.87 0.18 -18.57
CA VAL A 7 3.04 -0.07 -17.14
C VAL A 7 1.97 -1.07 -16.72
N ASP A 8 2.41 -2.14 -16.07
CA ASP A 8 1.52 -3.10 -15.43
C ASP A 8 1.08 -2.54 -14.08
N CYS A 9 -0.05 -1.84 -14.08
CA CYS A 9 -0.62 -1.22 -12.88
C CYS A 9 -0.98 -2.25 -11.80
N ILE A 10 -1.29 -3.49 -12.17
CA ILE A 10 -1.59 -4.56 -11.20
C ILE A 10 -0.31 -4.95 -10.49
N LYS A 11 0.79 -5.12 -11.23
CA LYS A 11 2.11 -5.39 -10.64
C LYS A 11 2.56 -4.25 -9.73
N LEU A 12 2.35 -2.99 -10.15
CA LEU A 12 2.66 -1.83 -9.34
C LEU A 12 1.86 -1.81 -8.03
N ALA A 13 0.53 -2.02 -8.10
CA ALA A 13 -0.32 -2.04 -6.92
C ALA A 13 0.11 -3.13 -5.91
N LYS A 14 0.44 -4.33 -6.38
CA LYS A 14 0.95 -5.41 -5.54
C LYS A 14 2.26 -5.04 -4.84
N GLU A 15 3.16 -4.35 -5.54
CA GLU A 15 4.41 -3.89 -4.96
C GLU A 15 4.19 -2.84 -3.87
N VAL A 16 3.29 -1.88 -4.10
CA VAL A 16 2.92 -0.87 -3.10
C VAL A 16 2.32 -1.52 -1.85
N VAL A 17 1.39 -2.47 -2.02
CA VAL A 17 0.81 -3.22 -0.89
C VAL A 17 1.88 -3.98 -0.11
N ARG A 18 2.80 -4.65 -0.81
CA ARG A 18 3.91 -5.38 -0.20
C ARG A 18 4.85 -4.47 0.59
N GLN A 19 5.17 -3.30 0.03
CA GLN A 19 5.99 -2.29 0.71
C GLN A 19 5.30 -1.80 1.99
N THR A 20 4.04 -1.36 1.90
CA THR A 20 3.27 -0.91 3.07
C THR A 20 3.23 -1.95 4.18
N ARG A 21 3.04 -3.24 3.83
CA ARG A 21 3.04 -4.33 4.80
C ARG A 21 4.38 -4.46 5.51
N ASN A 22 5.49 -4.39 4.76
CA ASN A 22 6.83 -4.44 5.35
C ASN A 22 7.07 -3.25 6.28
N ASP A 23 6.63 -2.05 5.87
CA ASP A 23 6.78 -0.84 6.68
C ASP A 23 6.05 -0.99 8.02
N VAL A 24 4.79 -1.45 8.02
CA VAL A 24 4.01 -1.73 9.24
C VAL A 24 4.72 -2.73 10.16
N LEU A 25 5.28 -3.80 9.59
CA LEU A 25 5.96 -4.84 10.37
C LEU A 25 7.28 -4.34 10.99
N ILE A 26 7.94 -3.35 10.36
CA ILE A 26 9.22 -2.79 10.82
C ILE A 26 9.01 -1.62 11.79
N SER A 27 8.05 -0.72 11.52
CA SER A 27 7.83 0.55 12.22
C SER A 27 7.23 0.41 13.62
N LYS A 28 6.87 -0.81 14.06
CA LYS A 28 6.09 -1.07 15.27
C LYS A 28 4.73 -0.37 15.28
N THR A 29 4.16 -0.08 14.11
CA THR A 29 2.78 0.42 14.00
C THR A 29 1.83 -0.52 14.73
N GLN A 30 1.00 0.02 15.60
CA GLN A 30 0.10 -0.79 16.43
C GLN A 30 -1.06 -1.31 15.59
N MET A 31 -1.18 -2.63 15.51
CA MET A 31 -2.27 -3.29 14.77
C MET A 31 -3.67 -2.89 15.29
N THR A 32 -3.77 -2.48 16.55
CA THR A 32 -5.01 -1.98 17.17
C THR A 32 -5.46 -0.66 16.55
N ASP A 33 -4.52 0.20 16.18
CA ASP A 33 -4.81 1.52 15.63
C ASP A 33 -5.25 1.39 14.17
N ILE A 34 -4.58 0.52 13.41
CA ILE A 34 -5.02 0.11 12.07
C ILE A 34 -6.43 -0.49 12.13
N ALA A 35 -6.67 -1.40 13.08
CA ALA A 35 -7.98 -2.05 13.27
C ALA A 35 -9.10 -1.04 13.58
N ALA A 36 -8.83 -0.09 14.48
CA ALA A 36 -9.75 0.99 14.80
C ALA A 36 -10.05 1.87 13.57
N ARG A 37 -9.01 2.30 12.84
CA ARG A 37 -9.17 3.17 11.66
C ARG A 37 -9.94 2.50 10.52
N CYS A 38 -9.73 1.20 10.29
CA CYS A 38 -10.43 0.47 9.22
C CYS A 38 -11.72 -0.22 9.68
N ASN A 39 -12.16 0.00 10.92
CA ASN A 39 -13.33 -0.64 11.52
C ASN A 39 -13.35 -2.17 11.36
N ARG A 40 -12.23 -2.80 11.71
CA ARG A 40 -12.03 -4.27 11.69
C ARG A 40 -11.54 -4.72 13.06
N ASN A 41 -11.63 -6.02 13.33
CA ASN A 41 -10.98 -6.58 14.50
C ASN A 41 -9.47 -6.80 14.24
N ARG A 42 -8.68 -6.83 15.32
CA ARG A 42 -7.22 -7.01 15.27
C ARG A 42 -6.82 -8.32 14.57
N THR A 43 -7.55 -9.40 14.75
CA THR A 43 -7.25 -10.71 14.12
C THR A 43 -7.36 -10.65 12.60
N THR A 44 -8.35 -9.94 12.07
CA THR A 44 -8.51 -9.70 10.63
C THR A 44 -7.36 -8.87 10.08
N VAL A 45 -6.93 -7.83 10.79
CA VAL A 45 -5.74 -7.05 10.42
C VAL A 45 -4.49 -7.93 10.42
N SER A 46 -4.28 -8.75 11.45
CA SER A 46 -3.17 -9.71 11.52
C SER A 46 -3.11 -10.60 10.29
N ARG A 47 -4.21 -11.28 9.97
CA ARG A 47 -4.26 -12.22 8.85
C ARG A 47 -3.98 -11.55 7.50
N ALA A 48 -4.40 -10.30 7.35
CA ALA A 48 -4.15 -9.54 6.13
C ALA A 48 -2.70 -9.03 6.04
N LEU A 49 -2.06 -8.71 7.18
CA LEU A 49 -0.63 -8.42 7.23
C LEU A 49 0.24 -9.66 6.99
N ASP A 50 -0.30 -10.87 7.23
CA ASP A 50 0.35 -12.12 6.85
C ASP A 50 0.11 -12.50 5.38
N ALA A 51 -0.93 -11.94 4.74
CA ALA A 51 -1.31 -12.23 3.36
C ALA A 51 -0.52 -11.39 2.34
N GLU A 52 -0.58 -11.80 1.06
CA GLU A 52 0.04 -11.06 -0.05
C GLU A 52 -0.73 -9.79 -0.43
N ASP A 53 -2.01 -9.71 -0.10
CA ASP A 53 -2.90 -8.62 -0.49
C ASP A 53 -3.81 -8.20 0.67
N MET A 54 -4.33 -6.98 0.62
CA MET A 54 -5.27 -6.46 1.60
C MET A 54 -6.30 -5.53 0.96
N THR A 55 -7.45 -5.40 1.61
CA THR A 55 -8.50 -4.48 1.14
C THR A 55 -8.02 -3.03 1.16
N LEU A 56 -8.51 -2.19 0.22
CA LEU A 56 -8.15 -0.77 0.12
C LEU A 56 -8.27 -0.01 1.45
N SER A 57 -9.34 -0.24 2.21
CA SER A 57 -9.55 0.41 3.52
C SER A 57 -8.48 0.04 4.55
N MET A 58 -7.94 -1.17 4.48
CA MET A 58 -6.88 -1.63 5.36
C MET A 58 -5.53 -1.10 4.90
N TRP A 59 -5.27 -1.07 3.58
CA TRP A 59 -4.07 -0.44 3.04
C TRP A 59 -4.02 1.04 3.45
N PHE A 60 -5.12 1.79 3.25
CA PHE A 60 -5.18 3.20 3.64
C PHE A 60 -4.92 3.41 5.13
N ALA A 61 -5.49 2.55 5.97
CA ALA A 61 -5.26 2.60 7.41
C ALA A 61 -3.80 2.29 7.77
N SER A 62 -3.21 1.24 7.19
CA SER A 62 -1.82 0.84 7.40
C SER A 62 -0.83 1.93 7.01
N VAL A 63 -1.02 2.58 5.85
CA VAL A 63 -0.17 3.69 5.41
C VAL A 63 -0.32 4.89 6.35
N SER A 64 -1.55 5.27 6.68
CA SER A 64 -1.82 6.41 7.57
C SER A 64 -1.19 6.23 8.95
N GLU A 65 -1.32 5.04 9.54
CA GLU A 65 -0.76 4.72 10.86
C GLU A 65 0.77 4.55 10.82
N SER A 66 1.35 4.41 9.64
CA SER A 66 2.81 4.45 9.43
C SER A 66 3.33 5.88 9.22
N GLN A 67 2.49 6.90 9.47
CA GLN A 67 2.80 8.34 9.32
C GLN A 67 3.18 8.76 7.89
N VAL A 68 2.69 8.02 6.90
CA VAL A 68 2.83 8.34 5.48
C VAL A 68 1.47 8.80 4.96
N ASP A 69 1.43 9.84 4.12
CA ASP A 69 0.21 10.22 3.40
C ASP A 69 -0.05 9.19 2.27
N PRO A 70 -1.18 8.47 2.28
CA PRO A 70 -1.51 7.49 1.25
C PRO A 70 -1.58 8.08 -0.17
N LEU A 71 -2.03 9.34 -0.32
CA LEU A 71 -2.09 9.99 -1.62
C LEU A 71 -0.71 10.39 -2.12
N GLU A 72 0.17 10.85 -1.23
CA GLU A 72 1.56 11.13 -1.60
C GLU A 72 2.30 9.87 -2.03
N LEU A 73 2.10 8.75 -1.32
CA LEU A 73 2.68 7.46 -1.69
C LEU A 73 2.20 6.99 -3.07
N ILE A 74 0.90 7.11 -3.37
CA ILE A 74 0.38 6.79 -4.70
C ILE A 74 1.00 7.71 -5.76
N ALA A 75 1.03 9.02 -5.51
CA ALA A 75 1.56 10.00 -6.45
C ALA A 75 3.06 9.77 -6.72
N GLU A 76 3.84 9.46 -5.69
CA GLU A 76 5.25 9.07 -5.81
C GLU A 76 5.39 7.84 -6.70
N LYS A 77 4.64 6.77 -6.41
CA LYS A 77 4.71 5.51 -7.15
C LYS A 77 4.27 5.65 -8.60
N ILE A 78 3.33 6.55 -8.90
CA ILE A 78 2.96 6.89 -10.28
C ILE A 78 4.07 7.69 -10.98
N ARG A 79 4.67 8.69 -10.31
CA ARG A 79 5.80 9.47 -10.88
C ARG A 79 7.02 8.60 -11.18
N GLU A 80 7.27 7.56 -10.37
CA GLU A 80 8.30 6.55 -10.62
C GLU A 80 8.04 5.70 -11.88
N GLN A 81 6.83 5.78 -12.47
CA GLN A 81 6.47 5.12 -13.72
C GLN A 81 6.41 6.15 -14.86
N PRO A 82 7.48 6.29 -15.68
CA PRO A 82 7.54 7.30 -16.73
C PRO A 82 6.37 7.23 -17.72
N ALA A 83 5.90 6.02 -18.02
CA ALA A 83 4.76 5.80 -18.93
C ALA A 83 3.37 6.10 -18.31
N LEU A 84 3.28 6.38 -17.01
CA LEU A 84 2.06 6.89 -16.35
C LEU A 84 2.17 8.37 -15.95
N ALA A 85 3.39 8.91 -15.85
CA ALA A 85 3.63 10.30 -15.42
C ALA A 85 3.26 11.34 -16.50
N ASP A 86 3.31 10.96 -17.78
CA ASP A 86 3.00 11.81 -18.94
C ASP A 86 1.59 11.55 -19.54
N ALA A 87 0.73 10.80 -18.85
CA ALA A 87 -0.59 10.37 -19.32
C ALA A 87 -1.74 11.33 -18.95
#